data_AF-W9UYW6-F1
#
_entry.id   AF-W9UYW6-F1
#
_cell.length_a   1.000
_cell.length_b   1.000
_cell.length_c   1.000
_cell.angle_alpha   90.00
_cell.angle_beta   90.00
_cell.angle_gamma   90.00
#
_symmetry.space_group_name_H-M   'P 1'
#
loop_
_entity.id
_entity.type
_entity.pdbx_description
1 polymer ?
#
loop_
_entity_poly.entity_id
_entity_poly.type
_entity_poly.pdbx_seq_one_letter_code
_entity_poly.pdbx_strand_id
1 'polypeptide(L)'
;MQIANNTVVSIHYTLTNTDGNVMDSSVGQEPLAYLHGASNIIPGLENALLGKSVGDSLEVTVDPTLGYGDIREEMIQDVDRSNFAGIDEIEVGMQFMAQTPWGEQL
;
A
#
# COMPACT_ATOMS: atom_id res chain seq x y z
N MET A 1 -26.25 -9.16 2.76
CA MET A 1 -25.60 -8.61 3.97
C MET A 1 -24.72 -7.46 3.50
N GLN A 2 -24.81 -6.31 4.15
CA GLN A 2 -23.99 -5.15 3.81
C GLN A 2 -22.70 -5.14 4.65
N ILE A 3 -21.64 -4.56 4.11
CA ILE A 3 -20.39 -4.30 4.81
C ILE A 3 -20.65 -3.26 5.91
N ALA A 4 -20.24 -3.59 7.13
CA ALA A 4 -20.33 -2.74 8.31
C ALA A 4 -19.18 -3.04 9.29
N ASN A 5 -19.03 -2.26 10.36
CA ASN A 5 -18.01 -2.53 11.37
C ASN A 5 -18.09 -3.95 11.93
N ASN A 6 -16.92 -4.55 12.16
CA ASN A 6 -16.75 -5.93 12.64
C ASN A 6 -17.28 -7.00 11.67
N THR A 7 -17.26 -6.72 10.36
CA THR A 7 -17.57 -7.73 9.34
C THR A 7 -16.29 -8.16 8.61
N VAL A 8 -16.14 -9.47 8.41
CA VAL A 8 -15.07 -10.01 7.55
C VAL A 8 -15.53 -9.96 6.11
N VAL A 9 -14.73 -9.36 5.26
CA VAL A 9 -15.04 -9.12 3.85
C VAL A 9 -13.89 -9.66 3.01
N SER A 10 -14.22 -10.29 1.88
CA SER A 10 -13.24 -10.72 0.88
C SER A 10 -13.47 -9.95 -0.41
N ILE A 11 -12.42 -9.35 -0.96
CA ILE A 11 -12.48 -8.54 -2.19
C ILE A 11 -11.42 -8.96 -3.19
N HIS A 12 -11.77 -8.90 -4.47
CA HIS A 12 -10.78 -8.75 -5.52
C HIS A 12 -10.55 -7.27 -5.79
N TYR A 13 -9.31 -6.88 -6.05
CA TYR A 13 -8.95 -5.50 -6.36
C TYR A 13 -7.83 -5.45 -7.40
N THR A 14 -7.71 -4.30 -8.04
CA THR A 14 -6.53 -3.88 -8.80
C THR A 14 -6.22 -2.46 -8.39
N LEU A 15 -5.01 -2.23 -7.89
CA LEU A 15 -4.50 -0.92 -7.54
C LEU A 15 -3.66 -0.39 -8.68
N THR A 16 -3.98 0.81 -9.16
CA THR A 16 -3.18 1.50 -10.17
C THR A 16 -2.67 2.83 -9.64
N ASN A 17 -1.55 3.31 -10.17
CA ASN A 17 -1.15 4.70 -10.01
C ASN A 17 -1.97 5.63 -10.94
N THR A 18 -1.72 6.94 -10.88
CA THR A 18 -2.40 7.95 -11.71
C THR A 18 -2.14 7.79 -13.21
N ASP A 19 -1.07 7.10 -13.59
CA ASP A 19 -0.72 6.82 -14.99
C ASP A 19 -1.39 5.54 -15.51
N GLY A 20 -2.15 4.84 -14.67
CA GLY A 20 -2.80 3.57 -15.00
C GLY A 20 -1.90 2.34 -14.88
N ASN A 21 -0.66 2.50 -14.39
CA ASN A 21 0.23 1.37 -14.15
C ASN A 21 -0.28 0.58 -12.94
N VAL A 22 -0.41 -0.74 -13.09
CA VAL A 22 -0.81 -1.63 -11.99
C VAL A 22 0.32 -1.71 -10.97
N MET A 23 0.03 -1.28 -9.75
CA MET A 23 0.93 -1.36 -8.61
C MET A 23 0.75 -2.69 -7.87
N ASP A 24 -0.49 -3.16 -7.77
CA ASP A 24 -0.84 -4.41 -7.09
C ASP A 24 -2.18 -4.94 -7.60
N SER A 25 -2.42 -6.25 -7.50
CA SER A 25 -3.67 -6.88 -7.93
C SER A 25 -3.85 -8.26 -7.31
N SER A 26 -5.09 -8.59 -6.92
CA SER A 26 -5.46 -9.94 -6.53
C SER A 26 -6.12 -10.75 -7.67
N VAL A 27 -6.11 -10.24 -8.90
CA VAL A 27 -6.65 -10.97 -10.06
C VAL A 27 -5.77 -12.19 -10.34
N GLY A 28 -6.38 -13.38 -10.37
CA GLY A 28 -5.67 -14.65 -10.55
C GLY A 28 -5.07 -15.23 -9.26
N GLN A 29 -5.33 -14.60 -8.11
CA GLN A 29 -4.97 -15.07 -6.78
C GLN A 29 -6.22 -15.23 -5.90
N GLU A 30 -6.05 -15.62 -4.64
CA GLU A 30 -7.13 -15.61 -3.66
C GLU A 30 -7.57 -14.17 -3.33
N PRO A 31 -8.85 -13.92 -3.05
CA PRO A 31 -9.32 -12.59 -2.68
C PRO A 31 -8.70 -12.14 -1.36
N LEU A 32 -8.47 -10.84 -1.24
CA LEU A 32 -7.97 -10.23 0.00
C LEU A 32 -9.08 -10.25 1.04
N ALA A 33 -8.87 -11.00 2.12
CA ALA A 33 -9.74 -10.97 3.29
C ALA A 33 -9.28 -9.89 4.28
N TYR A 34 -10.21 -9.07 4.75
CA TYR A 34 -9.95 -8.04 5.75
C TYR A 34 -11.10 -7.92 6.74
N LEU A 35 -10.83 -7.36 7.92
CA LEU A 35 -11.84 -7.02 8.92
C LEU A 35 -12.20 -5.54 8.81
N HIS A 36 -13.45 -5.25 8.49
CA HIS A 36 -13.93 -3.87 8.33
C HIS A 36 -14.04 -3.15 9.67
N GLY A 37 -13.48 -1.95 9.74
CA GLY A 37 -13.35 -1.13 10.94
C GLY A 37 -12.11 -1.46 11.79
N ALA A 38 -11.17 -2.26 11.27
CA ALA A 38 -9.95 -2.66 11.97
C ALA A 38 -8.66 -2.11 11.33
N SER A 39 -8.78 -1.17 10.39
CA SER A 39 -7.64 -0.51 9.72
C SER A 39 -6.66 -1.51 9.08
N ASN A 40 -7.17 -2.62 8.54
CA ASN A 40 -6.35 -3.63 7.85
C ASN A 40 -5.98 -3.22 6.41
N ILE A 41 -6.75 -2.30 5.84
CA ILE A 41 -6.55 -1.75 4.50
C ILE A 41 -6.54 -0.22 4.58
N ILE A 42 -6.16 0.43 3.48
CA ILE A 42 -6.09 1.90 3.43
C ILE A 42 -7.47 2.53 3.75
N PRO A 43 -7.51 3.61 4.55
CA PRO A 43 -8.76 4.23 4.99
C PRO A 43 -9.72 4.62 3.86
N GLY A 44 -9.19 5.11 2.74
CA GLY A 44 -10.00 5.52 1.59
C GLY A 44 -10.78 4.36 0.97
N LEU A 45 -10.15 3.18 0.86
CA LEU A 45 -10.81 1.98 0.35
C LEU A 45 -11.82 1.43 1.37
N GLU A 46 -11.46 1.39 2.65
CA GLU A 46 -12.37 0.95 3.71
C GLU A 46 -13.65 1.80 3.73
N ASN A 47 -13.51 3.13 3.70
CA ASN A 47 -14.65 4.05 3.66
C ASN A 47 -15.53 3.86 2.42
N ALA A 48 -14.93 3.60 1.25
CA ALA A 48 -15.69 3.40 0.01
C ALA A 48 -16.48 2.08 -0.01
N LEU A 49 -16.02 1.08 0.75
CA LEU A 49 -16.68 -0.23 0.87
C LEU A 49 -17.82 -0.25 1.89
N LEU A 50 -17.90 0.73 2.79
CA LEU A 50 -18.95 0.79 3.82
C LEU A 50 -20.36 0.79 3.17
N GLY A 51 -21.23 -0.11 3.65
CA GLY A 51 -22.60 -0.26 3.16
C GLY A 51 -22.74 -0.99 1.82
N LYS A 52 -21.63 -1.36 1.15
CA LYS A 52 -21.67 -2.18 -0.08
C LYS A 52 -22.07 -3.61 0.23
N SER A 53 -22.52 -4.32 -0.79
CA SER A 53 -22.97 -5.71 -0.71
C SER A 53 -22.11 -6.62 -1.58
N VAL A 54 -22.18 -7.93 -1.31
CA VAL A 54 -21.54 -8.94 -2.16
C VAL A 54 -22.02 -8.80 -3.61
N GLY A 55 -21.06 -8.78 -4.54
CA GLY A 55 -21.33 -8.60 -5.97
C GLY A 55 -21.20 -7.15 -6.45
N ASP A 56 -21.12 -6.17 -5.55
CA ASP A 56 -20.86 -4.78 -5.93
C ASP A 56 -19.43 -4.64 -6.47
N SER A 57 -19.29 -3.81 -7.50
CA SER A 57 -18.01 -3.38 -8.04
C SER A 57 -17.95 -1.86 -8.03
N LEU A 58 -16.77 -1.31 -7.75
CA LEU A 58 -16.54 0.11 -7.58
C LEU A 58 -15.15 0.47 -8.08
N GLU A 59 -15.04 1.66 -8.66
CA GLU A 59 -13.79 2.32 -8.98
C GLU A 59 -13.66 3.51 -8.03
N VAL A 60 -12.54 3.59 -7.32
CA VAL A 60 -12.34 4.58 -6.25
C VAL A 60 -10.98 5.23 -6.45
N THR A 61 -10.98 6.56 -6.57
CA THR A 61 -9.77 7.36 -6.46
C THR A 61 -9.54 7.66 -4.98
N VAL A 62 -8.39 7.24 -4.45
CA VAL A 62 -8.02 7.46 -3.05
C VAL A 62 -6.98 8.57 -2.99
N ASP A 63 -7.28 9.63 -2.24
CA ASP A 63 -6.32 10.69 -1.95
C ASP A 63 -5.13 10.13 -1.16
N PRO A 64 -3.89 10.59 -1.38
CA PRO A 64 -2.71 10.11 -0.66
C PRO A 64 -2.91 10.09 0.86
N THR A 65 -3.56 11.10 1.45
CA THR A 65 -3.80 11.19 2.90
C THR A 65 -4.72 10.09 3.45
N LEU A 66 -5.55 9.49 2.60
CA LEU A 66 -6.41 8.34 2.90
C LEU A 66 -5.85 7.02 2.36
N GLY A 67 -4.70 7.08 1.69
CA GLY A 67 -3.96 5.96 1.12
C GLY A 67 -2.69 5.70 1.90
N TYR A 68 -1.55 5.99 1.27
CA TYR A 68 -0.20 5.72 1.80
C TYR A 68 0.49 6.97 2.37
N GLY A 69 -0.21 8.11 2.43
CA GLY A 69 0.31 9.40 2.86
C GLY A 69 0.98 10.18 1.74
N ASP A 70 1.34 11.41 2.07
CA ASP A 70 2.11 12.29 1.19
C ASP A 70 3.58 11.87 1.13
N ILE A 71 4.26 12.35 0.09
CA ILE A 71 5.71 12.24 -0.01
C ILE A 71 6.34 12.94 1.20
N ARG A 72 7.19 12.21 1.91
CA ARG A 72 7.98 12.71 3.02
C ARG A 72 9.38 13.01 2.53
N GLU A 73 9.67 14.27 2.24
CA GLU A 73 10.99 14.70 1.78
C GLU A 73 12.09 14.32 2.78
N GLU A 74 11.75 14.25 4.07
CA GLU A 74 12.66 13.77 5.13
C GLU A 74 13.06 12.29 5.02
N MET A 75 12.29 11.49 4.25
CA MET A 75 12.61 10.09 3.98
C MET A 75 13.53 9.92 2.76
N ILE A 76 13.82 11.00 2.03
CA ILE A 76 14.76 11.01 0.90
C ILE A 76 16.12 11.43 1.43
N GLN A 77 17.12 10.56 1.28
CA GLN A 77 18.46 10.81 1.80
C GLN A 77 19.53 10.56 0.74
N ASP A 78 20.42 11.53 0.61
CA ASP A 78 21.68 11.34 -0.09
C ASP A 78 22.66 10.63 0.85
N VAL A 79 23.08 9.44 0.47
CA VAL A 79 24.02 8.62 1.24
C VAL A 79 25.31 8.43 0.46
N ASP A 80 26.44 8.38 1.18
CA ASP A 80 27.73 8.15 0.56
C ASP A 80 27.78 6.75 -0.07
N ARG A 81 28.32 6.63 -1.28
CA ARG A 81 28.42 5.35 -2.00
C ARG A 81 29.21 4.30 -1.22
N SER A 82 30.13 4.72 -0.35
CA SER A 82 30.90 3.84 0.54
C SER A 82 30.03 3.08 1.56
N ASN A 83 28.82 3.57 1.87
CA ASN A 83 27.88 2.86 2.75
C ASN A 83 27.40 1.52 2.17
N PHE A 84 27.54 1.32 0.86
CA PHE A 84 27.19 0.09 0.15
C PHE A 84 28.40 -0.83 -0.08
N ALA A 85 29.39 -0.79 0.81
CA ALA A 85 30.59 -1.61 0.71
C ALA A 85 30.25 -3.11 0.58
N GLY A 86 30.86 -3.78 -0.38
CA GLY A 86 30.59 -5.20 -0.68
C GLY A 86 29.52 -5.41 -1.76
N ILE A 87 28.97 -4.33 -2.33
CA ILE A 87 28.07 -4.36 -3.49
C ILE A 87 28.82 -3.79 -4.69
N ASP A 88 29.08 -4.64 -5.70
CA ASP A 88 29.92 -4.29 -6.84
C ASP A 88 29.24 -3.25 -7.76
N GLU A 89 27.92 -3.33 -7.93
CA GLU A 89 27.12 -2.45 -8.79
C GLU A 89 25.81 -2.03 -8.11
N ILE A 90 25.51 -0.72 -8.17
CA ILE A 90 24.29 -0.13 -7.63
C ILE A 90 23.46 0.35 -8.82
N GLU A 91 22.25 -0.14 -8.94
CA GLU A 91 21.32 0.20 -10.03
C GLU A 91 20.08 0.91 -9.49
N VAL A 92 19.45 1.71 -10.34
CA VAL A 92 18.19 2.39 -10.02
C VAL A 92 17.11 1.35 -9.74
N GLY A 93 16.43 1.49 -8.61
CA GLY A 93 15.37 0.57 -8.17
C GLY A 93 15.85 -0.57 -7.27
N MET A 94 17.16 -0.72 -7.03
CA MET A 94 17.65 -1.65 -6.01
C MET A 94 17.16 -1.25 -4.61
N GLN A 95 16.75 -2.26 -3.83
CA GLN A 95 16.28 -2.09 -2.47
C GLN A 95 17.36 -2.47 -1.47
N PHE A 96 17.50 -1.66 -0.42
CA PHE A 96 18.47 -1.87 0.65
C PHE A 96 17.76 -1.72 1.98
N MET A 97 18.21 -2.46 3.00
CA MET A 97 17.78 -2.21 4.37
C MET A 97 18.74 -1.20 4.98
N ALA A 98 18.21 -0.08 5.46
CA ALA A 98 18.98 0.97 6.10
C ALA A 98 18.72 0.98 7.60
N GLN A 99 19.76 1.16 8.41
CA GLN A 99 19.59 1.41 9.84
C GLN A 99 19.73 2.90 10.11
N THR A 100 18.68 3.51 10.66
CA THR A 100 18.68 4.93 10.99
C THR A 100 19.49 5.19 12.27
N PRO A 101 19.90 6.45 12.55
CA PRO A 101 20.59 6.82 13.78
C PRO A 101 19.81 6.49 15.07
N TRP A 102 18.50 6.25 14.97
CA TRP A 102 17.63 5.87 16.07
C TRP A 102 17.43 4.35 16.19
N GLY A 103 18.14 3.56 15.39
CA GLY A 103 18.13 2.10 15.43
C GLY A 103 16.95 1.46 14.71
N GLU A 104 16.06 2.25 14.10
CA GLU A 104 14.99 1.75 13.24
C GLU A 104 15.57 1.24 11.93
N GLN A 105 15.05 0.09 11.49
CA GLN A 105 15.38 -0.50 10.21
C GLN A 105 14.31 -0.07 9.19
N LEU A 106 14.75 0.56 8.11
CA LEU A 106 13.93 0.97 6.96
C LEU A 106 14.17 0.03 5.78
#